data_AF-A0A2D0H9M9-F1
#
_entry.id   AF-A0A2D0H9M9-F1
#
_cell.length_a   1.000
_cell.length_b   1.000
_cell.length_c   1.000
_cell.angle_alpha   90.00
_cell.angle_beta   90.00
_cell.angle_gamma   90.00
#
_symmetry.space_group_name_H-M   'P 1'
#
loop_
_entity.id
_entity.type
_entity.pdbx_description
1 polymer ?
#
loop_
_entity_poly.entity_id
_entity_poly.type
_entity_poly.pdbx_seq_one_letter_code
_entity_poly.pdbx_strand_id
1 'polypeptide(L)'
;MATIFVRGGAGDDTLRSGTGNNQLLGGVGVDTADYFSATAGVTINLATGTATGQGRNDVLLEIERIVGSRFNDTILGGAGNDFFISAGDGNDFVNGEAGNDRLFGDNGNDTLLGGANDDFINGGYGNDSLLGGSGIDILLGGAGNDQLFGEDGSDTLISREGNDTLLGGSGNDILLGGDGDDQLQGGGGDDQLFGGTGIDTADYLNATAGVTVDLSTGTASGGDGNDVLFNIEQVFGSSFNDSLIGGGSSDTLLGRGGNDTLLGGDSDDFLDGQEGNDLVLGEDGNDSLFGGAGNDQIEGGEGDDTLRGGVGNDTLLGGPGNDVLIGVDTNGSDSPGLGEVDTLTGGPGEDKFLLGDDTNVFYDDNNNGSSGLADYATISGFNSNEDTIQLKGTLADYRLQTVGADTRVFLDNSGELDELVGVVQASPLKLDSDDFLFYEKEDAAQGTNNTLATAEKLGTLTSGSEVNTSAQLARLPGNNPDFDFFTFSLANPGTVTISTPNYSGNYPVLGLFNSAGNLQSSSTSQSITASLGAGTYSISVSDYDYFPQNGGIFSSGSFDPGSYTLGITVA
;
A
#
# COMPACT_ATOMS: atom_id res chain seq x y z
N MET A 1 -18.20 -36.89 46.73
CA MET A 1 -19.41 -37.20 45.94
C MET A 1 -19.23 -38.59 45.35
N ALA A 2 -20.30 -39.34 45.10
CA ALA A 2 -20.18 -40.68 44.52
C ALA A 2 -19.70 -40.57 43.07
N THR A 3 -18.66 -41.32 42.71
CA THR A 3 -18.23 -41.49 41.31
C THR A 3 -19.33 -42.20 40.54
N ILE A 4 -19.79 -41.60 39.44
CA ILE A 4 -20.77 -42.22 38.55
C ILE A 4 -20.01 -43.01 37.48
N PHE A 5 -20.45 -44.24 37.22
CA PHE A 5 -19.88 -45.10 36.18
C PHE A 5 -20.84 -45.14 34.99
N VAL A 6 -20.35 -44.80 33.82
CA VAL A 6 -21.06 -44.88 32.54
C VAL A 6 -20.32 -45.88 31.66
N ARG A 7 -21.04 -46.81 31.03
CA ARG A 7 -20.45 -47.88 30.20
C ARG A 7 -21.17 -47.94 28.86
N GLY A 8 -20.41 -47.95 27.76
CA GLY A 8 -20.94 -48.16 26.40
C GLY A 8 -21.21 -49.64 26.15
N GLY A 9 -20.16 -50.46 26.17
CA GLY A 9 -20.25 -51.90 26.00
C GLY A 9 -19.64 -52.34 24.67
N ALA A 10 -20.48 -52.67 23.69
CA ALA A 10 -20.02 -53.11 22.37
C ALA A 10 -20.78 -52.35 21.29
N GLY A 11 -20.06 -51.93 20.25
CA GLY A 11 -20.54 -50.96 19.27
C GLY A 11 -19.97 -49.58 19.56
N ASP A 12 -20.36 -48.60 18.74
CA ASP A 12 -19.91 -47.22 18.87
C ASP A 12 -20.91 -46.46 19.77
N ASP A 13 -20.53 -46.18 21.01
CA ASP A 13 -21.39 -45.55 22.01
C ASP A 13 -21.05 -44.07 22.24
N THR A 14 -22.05 -43.26 22.59
CA THR A 14 -21.85 -41.88 23.04
C THR A 14 -22.16 -41.77 24.53
N LEU A 15 -21.12 -41.50 25.32
CA LEU A 15 -21.16 -41.44 26.77
C LEU A 15 -21.16 -39.97 27.21
N ARG A 16 -22.34 -39.49 27.59
CA ARG A 16 -22.52 -38.12 28.07
C ARG A 16 -22.12 -37.98 29.54
N SER A 17 -21.22 -37.04 29.82
CA SER A 17 -20.77 -36.71 31.17
C SER A 17 -21.86 -35.97 31.96
N GLY A 18 -22.17 -36.46 33.16
CA GLY A 18 -23.07 -35.79 34.11
C GLY A 18 -22.34 -34.71 34.91
N THR A 19 -22.94 -34.21 35.99
CA THR A 19 -22.21 -33.32 36.92
C THR A 19 -21.33 -34.13 37.88
N GLY A 20 -20.18 -33.57 38.26
CA GLY A 20 -19.24 -34.20 39.20
C GLY A 20 -18.34 -35.25 38.56
N ASN A 21 -17.56 -35.97 39.36
CA ASN A 21 -16.54 -36.91 38.86
C ASN A 21 -17.17 -38.21 38.30
N ASN A 22 -16.82 -38.57 37.08
CA ASN A 22 -17.35 -39.73 36.36
C ASN A 22 -16.23 -40.68 35.92
N GLN A 23 -16.61 -41.93 35.64
CA GLN A 23 -15.78 -42.87 34.88
C GLN A 23 -16.57 -43.24 33.63
N LEU A 24 -16.03 -42.88 32.46
CA LEU A 24 -16.58 -43.14 31.14
C LEU A 24 -15.77 -44.31 30.56
N LEU A 25 -16.43 -45.45 30.37
CA LEU A 25 -15.82 -46.65 29.80
C LEU A 25 -16.52 -46.97 28.47
N GLY A 26 -15.88 -46.70 27.34
CA GLY A 26 -16.47 -46.97 26.02
C GLY A 26 -16.70 -48.45 25.80
N GLY A 27 -15.63 -49.24 25.75
CA GLY A 27 -15.71 -50.67 25.53
C GLY A 27 -15.15 -51.07 24.17
N VAL A 28 -15.83 -51.97 23.47
CA VAL A 28 -15.41 -52.41 22.12
C VAL A 28 -16.15 -51.58 21.08
N GLY A 29 -15.43 -50.78 20.31
CA GLY A 29 -16.01 -49.95 19.25
C GLY A 29 -15.23 -48.65 19.11
N VAL A 30 -15.87 -47.63 18.56
CA VAL A 30 -15.38 -46.25 18.54
C VAL A 30 -16.30 -45.38 19.39
N ASP A 31 -15.88 -45.12 20.62
CA ASP A 31 -16.70 -44.53 21.66
C ASP A 31 -16.43 -43.03 21.85
N THR A 32 -17.49 -42.27 22.14
CA THR A 32 -17.44 -40.80 22.29
C THR A 32 -17.67 -40.38 23.72
N ALA A 33 -16.79 -39.55 24.29
CA ALA A 33 -17.09 -38.77 25.48
C ALA A 33 -17.69 -37.41 25.09
N ASP A 34 -18.94 -37.17 25.52
CA ASP A 34 -19.71 -35.97 25.19
C ASP A 34 -19.76 -34.99 26.39
N TYR A 35 -19.12 -33.84 26.21
CA TYR A 35 -19.05 -32.73 27.16
C TYR A 35 -19.90 -31.52 26.78
N PHE A 36 -20.76 -31.61 25.75
CA PHE A 36 -21.54 -30.48 25.23
C PHE A 36 -22.41 -29.77 26.27
N SER A 37 -22.92 -30.50 27.27
CA SER A 37 -23.69 -29.89 28.38
C SER A 37 -22.85 -29.26 29.49
N ALA A 38 -21.53 -29.26 29.39
CA ALA A 38 -20.70 -28.55 30.35
C ALA A 38 -21.03 -27.05 30.34
N THR A 39 -20.90 -26.43 31.52
CA THR A 39 -21.30 -25.03 31.73
C THR A 39 -20.11 -24.06 31.74
N ALA A 40 -18.90 -24.56 31.46
CA ALA A 40 -17.66 -23.84 31.17
C ALA A 40 -16.71 -24.83 30.47
N GLY A 41 -15.58 -24.31 30.02
CA GLY A 41 -14.53 -25.09 29.36
C GLY A 41 -14.04 -26.27 30.18
N VAL A 42 -13.67 -27.32 29.47
CA VAL A 42 -13.13 -28.58 29.94
C VAL A 42 -11.72 -28.80 29.37
N THR A 43 -10.86 -29.42 30.17
CA THR A 43 -9.54 -29.86 29.73
C THR A 43 -9.55 -31.38 29.65
N ILE A 44 -9.42 -31.92 28.44
CA ILE A 44 -9.48 -33.34 28.12
C ILE A 44 -8.10 -33.78 27.64
N ASN A 45 -7.62 -34.89 28.17
CA ASN A 45 -6.37 -35.50 27.75
C ASN A 45 -6.58 -37.02 27.64
N LEU A 46 -6.63 -37.51 26.40
CA LEU A 46 -6.86 -38.91 26.07
C LEU A 46 -5.63 -39.77 26.41
N ALA A 47 -4.42 -39.25 26.24
CA ALA A 47 -3.17 -39.93 26.64
C ALA A 47 -3.14 -40.32 28.14
N THR A 48 -3.67 -39.48 29.02
CA THR A 48 -3.79 -39.74 30.47
C THR A 48 -5.16 -40.30 30.85
N GLY A 49 -6.11 -40.33 29.92
CA GLY A 49 -7.49 -40.74 30.15
C GLY A 49 -8.19 -39.86 31.19
N THR A 50 -8.04 -38.54 31.11
CA THR A 50 -8.63 -37.62 32.09
C THR A 50 -9.40 -36.48 31.43
N ALA A 51 -10.45 -36.02 32.11
CA ALA A 51 -11.12 -34.77 31.78
C ALA A 51 -11.43 -33.96 33.04
N THR A 52 -11.08 -32.68 33.03
CA THR A 52 -11.17 -31.77 34.17
C THR A 52 -11.87 -30.47 33.78
N GLY A 53 -12.22 -29.65 34.79
CA GLY A 53 -12.97 -28.40 34.62
C GLY A 53 -14.22 -28.38 35.49
N GLN A 54 -14.62 -27.20 36.00
CA GLN A 54 -15.81 -27.02 36.87
C GLN A 54 -15.86 -27.95 38.12
N GLY A 55 -14.70 -28.30 38.68
CA GLY A 55 -14.62 -29.22 39.82
C GLY A 55 -14.92 -30.69 39.49
N ARG A 56 -14.93 -31.05 38.20
CA ARG A 56 -14.91 -32.43 37.71
C ARG A 56 -13.47 -32.96 37.64
N ASN A 57 -13.35 -34.27 37.73
CA ASN A 57 -12.13 -35.04 37.49
C ASN A 57 -12.56 -36.43 37.02
N ASP A 58 -12.94 -36.48 35.74
CA ASP A 58 -13.44 -37.66 35.08
C ASP A 58 -12.28 -38.54 34.63
N VAL A 59 -12.49 -39.85 34.60
CA VAL A 59 -11.57 -40.83 34.02
C VAL A 59 -12.19 -41.37 32.75
N LEU A 60 -11.43 -41.30 31.66
CA LEU A 60 -11.78 -41.79 30.33
C LEU A 60 -11.02 -43.09 30.08
N LEU A 61 -11.74 -44.14 29.71
CA LEU A 61 -11.18 -45.46 29.40
C LEU A 61 -11.82 -45.95 28.10
N GLU A 62 -10.98 -46.37 27.15
CA GLU A 62 -11.46 -46.88 25.84
C GLU A 62 -12.39 -45.82 25.20
N ILE A 63 -11.88 -44.61 25.02
CA ILE A 63 -12.56 -43.48 24.37
C ILE A 63 -11.66 -42.99 23.25
N GLU A 64 -12.22 -42.92 22.04
CA GLU A 64 -11.50 -42.53 20.82
C GLU A 64 -12.03 -41.22 20.24
N ARG A 65 -13.20 -40.75 20.73
CA ARG A 65 -13.85 -39.53 20.23
C ARG A 65 -14.25 -38.58 21.34
N ILE A 66 -14.12 -37.29 21.06
CA ILE A 66 -14.50 -36.21 21.97
C ILE A 66 -15.50 -35.28 21.27
N VAL A 67 -16.50 -34.84 22.05
CA VAL A 67 -17.27 -33.63 21.79
C VAL A 67 -16.99 -32.69 22.96
N GLY A 68 -16.41 -31.52 22.67
CA GLY A 68 -16.16 -30.50 23.67
C GLY A 68 -17.44 -29.81 24.14
N SER A 69 -17.26 -28.69 24.81
CA SER A 69 -18.32 -27.89 25.39
C SER A 69 -18.77 -26.80 24.42
N ARG A 70 -19.10 -25.62 24.94
CA ARG A 70 -19.50 -24.43 24.16
C ARG A 70 -18.71 -23.21 24.65
N PHE A 71 -17.56 -23.49 25.22
CA PHE A 71 -16.66 -22.57 25.87
C PHE A 71 -15.27 -23.10 25.61
N ASN A 72 -14.29 -22.19 25.67
CA ASN A 72 -12.87 -22.49 25.48
C ASN A 72 -12.40 -23.77 26.19
N ASP A 73 -12.20 -24.80 25.40
CA ASP A 73 -11.78 -26.13 25.78
C ASP A 73 -10.29 -26.34 25.49
N THR A 74 -9.72 -27.37 26.08
CA THR A 74 -8.34 -27.81 25.79
C THR A 74 -8.36 -29.31 25.63
N ILE A 75 -8.04 -29.82 24.45
CA ILE A 75 -8.19 -31.23 24.09
C ILE A 75 -6.85 -31.75 23.58
N LEU A 76 -6.39 -32.87 24.15
CA LEU A 76 -5.14 -33.54 23.77
C LEU A 76 -5.43 -35.01 23.41
N GLY A 77 -5.06 -35.43 22.19
CA GLY A 77 -5.28 -36.76 21.63
C GLY A 77 -4.32 -37.81 22.15
N GLY A 78 -3.03 -37.59 21.94
CA GLY A 78 -2.01 -38.55 22.33
C GLY A 78 -1.44 -39.29 21.12
N ALA A 79 -0.85 -40.45 21.36
CA ALA A 79 -0.07 -41.15 20.33
C ALA A 79 -0.89 -42.10 19.43
N GLY A 80 -2.22 -41.95 19.37
CA GLY A 80 -3.11 -42.80 18.58
C GLY A 80 -3.81 -41.99 17.49
N ASN A 81 -4.44 -42.68 16.52
CA ASN A 81 -5.30 -42.00 15.56
C ASN A 81 -6.59 -41.58 16.27
N ASP A 82 -6.70 -40.30 16.57
CA ASP A 82 -7.77 -39.70 17.34
C ASP A 82 -8.78 -39.01 16.41
N PHE A 83 -10.06 -39.22 16.68
CA PHE A 83 -11.13 -38.57 15.94
C PHE A 83 -11.84 -37.61 16.89
N PHE A 84 -11.47 -36.34 16.85
CA PHE A 84 -12.24 -35.31 17.51
C PHE A 84 -13.45 -35.03 16.63
N ILE A 85 -14.64 -35.06 17.21
CA ILE A 85 -15.86 -34.83 16.42
C ILE A 85 -16.13 -33.33 16.30
N SER A 86 -15.80 -32.57 17.36
CA SER A 86 -16.16 -31.16 17.55
C SER A 86 -15.50 -30.64 18.82
N ALA A 87 -14.76 -29.54 18.75
CA ALA A 87 -14.30 -28.79 19.93
C ALA A 87 -15.45 -27.98 20.53
N GLY A 88 -16.29 -27.37 19.67
CA GLY A 88 -17.58 -26.81 20.02
C GLY A 88 -17.66 -25.32 19.73
N ASP A 89 -18.46 -24.59 20.51
CA ASP A 89 -18.35 -23.13 20.47
C ASP A 89 -17.20 -22.69 21.41
N GLY A 90 -16.62 -21.52 21.17
CA GLY A 90 -15.59 -20.94 22.02
C GLY A 90 -14.23 -20.97 21.34
N ASN A 91 -13.22 -20.39 21.97
CA ASN A 91 -11.87 -20.41 21.41
C ASN A 91 -11.13 -21.60 22.03
N ASP A 92 -11.05 -22.69 21.28
CA ASP A 92 -10.60 -23.98 21.73
C ASP A 92 -9.14 -24.24 21.34
N PHE A 93 -8.48 -25.09 22.11
CA PHE A 93 -7.17 -25.62 21.77
C PHE A 93 -7.27 -27.13 21.60
N VAL A 94 -6.90 -27.64 20.42
CA VAL A 94 -6.90 -29.07 20.10
C VAL A 94 -5.52 -29.47 19.60
N ASN A 95 -4.96 -30.55 20.15
CA ASN A 95 -3.70 -31.14 19.69
C ASN A 95 -3.86 -32.65 19.51
N GLY A 96 -3.68 -33.14 18.29
CA GLY A 96 -3.69 -34.56 17.93
C GLY A 96 -2.51 -35.32 18.54
N GLU A 97 -1.32 -34.70 18.50
CA GLU A 97 -0.02 -35.26 18.88
C GLU A 97 0.56 -36.22 17.83
N ALA A 98 0.30 -37.52 17.88
CA ALA A 98 0.87 -38.44 16.90
C ALA A 98 -0.15 -39.48 16.48
N GLY A 99 -0.29 -39.69 15.18
CA GLY A 99 -1.36 -40.49 14.63
C GLY A 99 -2.00 -39.75 13.46
N ASN A 100 -2.85 -40.44 12.71
CA ASN A 100 -3.63 -39.79 11.67
C ASN A 100 -4.93 -39.28 12.27
N ASP A 101 -4.96 -37.99 12.59
CA ASP A 101 -5.98 -37.37 13.41
C ASP A 101 -7.02 -36.62 12.58
N ARG A 102 -8.19 -36.40 13.20
CA ARG A 102 -9.28 -35.60 12.62
C ARG A 102 -9.73 -34.56 13.63
N LEU A 103 -9.43 -33.29 13.38
CA LEU A 103 -9.67 -32.18 14.29
C LEU A 103 -10.73 -31.23 13.72
N PHE A 104 -11.62 -30.72 14.57
CA PHE A 104 -12.67 -29.77 14.19
C PHE A 104 -12.81 -28.69 15.29
N GLY A 105 -12.66 -27.42 14.95
CA GLY A 105 -12.79 -26.27 15.86
C GLY A 105 -14.26 -25.87 16.07
N ASP A 106 -15.01 -25.79 14.97
CA ASP A 106 -16.40 -25.34 14.88
C ASP A 106 -16.57 -23.83 14.98
N ASN A 107 -17.03 -23.24 16.09
CA ASN A 107 -17.26 -21.79 16.17
C ASN A 107 -16.33 -21.14 17.18
N GLY A 108 -15.58 -20.14 16.75
CA GLY A 108 -14.69 -19.37 17.61
C GLY A 108 -13.34 -19.22 16.94
N ASN A 109 -12.39 -18.62 17.65
CA ASN A 109 -11.03 -18.52 17.13
C ASN A 109 -10.21 -19.63 17.76
N ASP A 110 -10.03 -20.72 17.02
CA ASP A 110 -9.48 -21.96 17.50
C ASP A 110 -8.00 -22.12 17.17
N THR A 111 -7.32 -22.97 17.93
CA THR A 111 -5.95 -23.40 17.64
C THR A 111 -5.91 -24.91 17.55
N LEU A 112 -5.59 -25.43 16.37
CA LEU A 112 -5.61 -26.85 16.07
C LEU A 112 -4.24 -27.31 15.57
N LEU A 113 -3.67 -28.32 16.23
CA LEU A 113 -2.38 -28.90 15.89
C LEU A 113 -2.57 -30.38 15.54
N GLY A 114 -2.28 -30.78 14.31
CA GLY A 114 -2.29 -32.17 13.85
C GLY A 114 -1.21 -32.97 14.57
N GLY A 115 0.04 -32.63 14.28
CA GLY A 115 1.21 -33.19 14.94
C GLY A 115 2.00 -34.07 13.99
N ALA A 116 2.05 -35.38 14.24
CA ALA A 116 2.79 -36.31 13.39
C ALA A 116 1.87 -37.29 12.70
N ASN A 117 2.18 -37.59 11.43
CA ASN A 117 1.40 -38.36 10.46
C ASN A 117 0.31 -37.54 9.76
N ASP A 118 -0.38 -38.18 8.81
CA ASP A 118 -1.29 -37.50 7.89
C ASP A 118 -2.61 -37.13 8.60
N ASP A 119 -2.85 -35.84 8.76
CA ASP A 119 -3.93 -35.25 9.55
C ASP A 119 -4.99 -34.56 8.68
N PHE A 120 -6.20 -34.44 9.24
CA PHE A 120 -7.27 -33.61 8.69
C PHE A 120 -7.73 -32.62 9.75
N ILE A 121 -7.65 -31.33 9.44
CA ILE A 121 -7.92 -30.24 10.37
C ILE A 121 -8.94 -29.30 9.74
N ASN A 122 -9.97 -28.91 10.50
CA ASN A 122 -10.99 -27.97 10.08
C ASN A 122 -11.23 -26.93 11.19
N GLY A 123 -10.94 -25.66 10.92
CA GLY A 123 -11.14 -24.54 11.84
C GLY A 123 -12.63 -24.28 12.05
N GLY A 124 -13.32 -23.83 11.02
CA GLY A 124 -14.77 -23.65 11.01
C GLY A 124 -15.16 -22.20 10.82
N TYR A 125 -15.72 -21.56 11.85
CA TYR A 125 -16.09 -20.16 11.84
C TYR A 125 -15.27 -19.40 12.86
N GLY A 126 -14.62 -18.33 12.43
CA GLY A 126 -13.78 -17.48 13.27
C GLY A 126 -12.40 -17.35 12.63
N ASN A 127 -11.49 -16.73 13.37
CA ASN A 127 -10.11 -16.57 12.89
C ASN A 127 -9.25 -17.66 13.54
N ASP A 128 -8.97 -18.71 12.80
CA ASP A 128 -8.38 -19.94 13.28
C ASP A 128 -6.88 -20.02 13.01
N SER A 129 -6.18 -20.84 13.80
CA SER A 129 -4.77 -21.18 13.59
C SER A 129 -4.63 -22.69 13.49
N LEU A 130 -4.21 -23.17 12.31
CA LEU A 130 -4.12 -24.57 11.96
C LEU A 130 -2.67 -24.93 11.64
N LEU A 131 -2.14 -25.97 12.30
CA LEU A 131 -0.81 -26.50 12.05
C LEU A 131 -0.91 -28.00 11.72
N GLY A 132 -0.51 -28.40 10.50
CA GLY A 132 -0.46 -29.80 10.06
C GLY A 132 0.61 -30.57 10.82
N GLY A 133 1.87 -30.19 10.61
CA GLY A 133 3.02 -30.74 11.32
C GLY A 133 3.86 -31.61 10.40
N SER A 134 4.02 -32.89 10.69
CA SER A 134 4.71 -33.79 9.76
C SER A 134 3.74 -34.77 9.16
N GLY A 135 3.66 -34.92 7.85
CA GLY A 135 2.65 -35.80 7.28
C GLY A 135 2.32 -35.44 5.85
N ILE A 136 1.13 -35.82 5.42
CA ILE A 136 0.47 -35.23 4.26
C ILE A 136 -0.88 -34.76 4.78
N ASP A 137 -0.99 -33.47 5.00
CA ASP A 137 -2.07 -32.91 5.80
C ASP A 137 -3.12 -32.21 4.93
N ILE A 138 -4.35 -32.17 5.42
CA ILE A 138 -5.44 -31.40 4.83
C ILE A 138 -5.94 -30.41 5.86
N LEU A 139 -5.75 -29.12 5.59
CA LEU A 139 -6.16 -28.02 6.45
C LEU A 139 -7.30 -27.24 5.78
N LEU A 140 -8.38 -27.03 6.53
CA LEU A 140 -9.52 -26.23 6.12
C LEU A 140 -9.68 -25.07 7.11
N GLY A 141 -9.46 -23.83 6.68
CA GLY A 141 -9.64 -22.63 7.51
C GLY A 141 -11.11 -22.46 7.87
N GLY A 142 -11.92 -22.09 6.88
CA GLY A 142 -13.35 -21.94 7.06
C GLY A 142 -13.79 -20.53 6.74
N ALA A 143 -14.41 -19.83 7.68
CA ALA A 143 -14.84 -18.45 7.47
C ALA A 143 -14.24 -17.56 8.54
N GLY A 144 -13.56 -16.49 8.12
CA GLY A 144 -12.77 -15.61 8.98
C GLY A 144 -11.34 -15.56 8.48
N ASN A 145 -10.51 -14.74 9.12
CA ASN A 145 -9.12 -14.56 8.67
C ASN A 145 -8.24 -15.60 9.37
N ASP A 146 -7.86 -16.63 8.64
CA ASP A 146 -7.23 -17.84 9.14
C ASP A 146 -5.73 -17.88 8.87
N GLN A 147 -5.02 -18.68 9.67
CA GLN A 147 -3.61 -19.01 9.47
C GLN A 147 -3.45 -20.52 9.33
N LEU A 148 -2.99 -20.98 8.16
CA LEU A 148 -2.80 -22.39 7.85
C LEU A 148 -1.32 -22.65 7.57
N PHE A 149 -0.74 -23.63 8.28
CA PHE A 149 0.66 -24.03 8.15
C PHE A 149 0.74 -25.55 7.91
N GLY A 150 1.19 -25.98 6.73
CA GLY A 150 1.37 -27.39 6.37
C GLY A 150 2.55 -28.03 7.10
N GLU A 151 3.71 -27.37 7.02
CA GLU A 151 5.02 -27.77 7.58
C GLU A 151 5.72 -28.87 6.75
N ASP A 152 6.00 -30.05 7.31
CA ASP A 152 6.72 -31.12 6.61
C ASP A 152 5.71 -32.00 5.86
N GLY A 153 5.62 -31.95 4.53
CA GLY A 153 4.62 -32.78 3.88
C GLY A 153 4.44 -32.62 2.40
N SER A 154 3.20 -32.73 1.93
CA SER A 154 2.79 -32.40 0.56
C SER A 154 1.31 -32.14 0.69
N ASP A 155 1.03 -30.98 1.24
CA ASP A 155 -0.16 -30.69 2.00
C ASP A 155 -1.21 -30.00 1.12
N THR A 156 -2.44 -29.96 1.61
CA THR A 156 -3.53 -29.23 0.96
C THR A 156 -4.14 -28.26 1.96
N LEU A 157 -3.95 -26.98 1.71
CA LEU A 157 -4.44 -25.87 2.52
C LEU A 157 -5.58 -25.19 1.77
N ILE A 158 -6.75 -25.05 2.41
CA ILE A 158 -7.94 -24.42 1.83
C ILE A 158 -8.52 -23.46 2.86
N SER A 159 -8.33 -22.16 2.70
CA SER A 159 -8.75 -21.19 3.71
C SER A 159 -10.22 -20.74 3.53
N ARG A 160 -10.66 -20.48 2.29
CA ARG A 160 -12.03 -20.13 1.88
C ARG A 160 -12.40 -18.66 2.05
N GLU A 161 -13.17 -18.25 3.07
CA GLU A 161 -13.68 -16.87 3.17
C GLU A 161 -12.83 -16.09 4.18
N GLY A 162 -12.17 -15.00 3.78
CA GLY A 162 -11.36 -14.21 4.69
C GLY A 162 -10.09 -13.69 4.03
N ASN A 163 -9.38 -12.81 4.71
CA ASN A 163 -8.02 -12.46 4.30
C ASN A 163 -7.07 -13.37 5.08
N ASP A 164 -6.56 -14.40 4.41
CA ASP A 164 -5.91 -15.53 5.03
C ASP A 164 -4.39 -15.54 4.82
N THR A 165 -3.71 -16.37 5.61
CA THR A 165 -2.27 -16.62 5.47
C THR A 165 -2.03 -18.12 5.37
N LEU A 166 -1.45 -18.55 4.25
CA LEU A 166 -1.20 -19.96 3.95
C LEU A 166 0.30 -20.19 3.73
N LEU A 167 0.90 -21.07 4.53
CA LEU A 167 2.28 -21.53 4.37
C LEU A 167 2.30 -23.04 4.14
N GLY A 168 2.72 -23.49 2.96
CA GLY A 168 2.84 -24.91 2.62
C GLY A 168 3.93 -25.58 3.45
N GLY A 169 5.16 -25.09 3.32
CA GLY A 169 6.29 -25.56 4.10
C GLY A 169 7.28 -26.32 3.22
N SER A 170 7.40 -27.62 3.38
CA SER A 170 8.27 -28.46 2.56
C SER A 170 7.50 -29.57 1.85
N GLY A 171 7.96 -29.90 0.65
CA GLY A 171 7.32 -30.84 -0.26
C GLY A 171 6.34 -30.12 -1.18
N ASN A 172 5.52 -30.87 -1.90
CA ASN A 172 4.74 -30.30 -3.00
C ASN A 172 3.31 -30.02 -2.54
N ASP A 173 3.03 -28.75 -2.30
CA ASP A 173 1.83 -28.30 -1.62
C ASP A 173 0.79 -27.72 -2.59
N ILE A 174 -0.46 -27.69 -2.13
CA ILE A 174 -1.58 -27.05 -2.83
C ILE A 174 -2.22 -26.05 -1.87
N LEU A 175 -2.12 -24.76 -2.21
CA LEU A 175 -2.65 -23.65 -1.41
C LEU A 175 -3.81 -23.00 -2.17
N LEU A 176 -4.99 -22.98 -1.55
CA LEU A 176 -6.19 -22.32 -2.06
C LEU A 176 -6.61 -21.24 -1.06
N GLY A 177 -6.40 -19.98 -1.41
CA GLY A 177 -6.86 -18.82 -0.64
C GLY A 177 -8.39 -18.76 -0.65
N GLY A 178 -9.00 -18.21 -1.68
CA GLY A 178 -10.44 -18.23 -1.86
C GLY A 178 -11.00 -16.84 -2.05
N ASP A 179 -11.85 -16.38 -1.14
CA ASP A 179 -12.46 -15.06 -1.15
C ASP A 179 -11.75 -14.15 -0.14
N GLY A 180 -11.07 -13.10 -0.59
CA GLY A 180 -10.40 -12.12 0.26
C GLY A 180 -9.00 -11.80 -0.27
N ASP A 181 -8.26 -10.95 0.44
CA ASP A 181 -6.89 -10.62 0.05
C ASP A 181 -5.94 -11.56 0.80
N ASP A 182 -5.47 -12.62 0.13
CA ASP A 182 -4.74 -13.72 0.74
C ASP A 182 -3.21 -13.60 0.58
N GLN A 183 -2.47 -14.14 1.55
CA GLN A 183 -1.00 -14.25 1.52
C GLN A 183 -0.60 -15.73 1.42
N LEU A 184 0.06 -16.11 0.32
CA LEU A 184 0.43 -17.49 0.01
C LEU A 184 1.95 -17.65 -0.08
N GLN A 185 2.49 -18.61 0.64
CA GLN A 185 3.89 -19.05 0.55
C GLN A 185 3.91 -20.57 0.38
N GLY A 186 4.35 -21.05 -0.78
CA GLY A 186 4.53 -22.49 -1.04
C GLY A 186 5.60 -23.08 -0.13
N GLY A 187 6.78 -22.46 -0.12
CA GLY A 187 7.95 -22.96 0.60
C GLY A 187 8.80 -23.82 -0.33
N GLY A 188 9.45 -24.87 0.18
CA GLY A 188 10.33 -25.68 -0.63
C GLY A 188 9.59 -26.83 -1.32
N GLY A 189 9.42 -26.79 -2.64
CA GLY A 189 8.54 -27.74 -3.30
C GLY A 189 8.39 -27.50 -4.79
N ASP A 190 7.57 -28.29 -5.47
CA ASP A 190 6.93 -27.79 -6.70
C ASP A 190 5.45 -27.57 -6.35
N ASP A 191 5.07 -26.32 -6.07
CA ASP A 191 3.79 -26.00 -5.42
C ASP A 191 2.72 -25.48 -6.40
N GLN A 192 1.47 -25.46 -5.94
CA GLN A 192 0.37 -24.80 -6.64
C GLN A 192 -0.28 -23.77 -5.74
N LEU A 193 -0.19 -22.51 -6.13
CA LEU A 193 -0.75 -21.36 -5.40
C LEU A 193 -1.95 -20.82 -6.19
N PHE A 194 -3.12 -20.86 -5.56
CA PHE A 194 -4.37 -20.31 -6.09
C PHE A 194 -4.82 -19.20 -5.14
N GLY A 195 -4.69 -17.92 -5.56
CA GLY A 195 -5.14 -16.78 -4.76
C GLY A 195 -6.65 -16.79 -4.63
N GLY A 196 -7.36 -16.58 -5.74
CA GLY A 196 -8.81 -16.74 -5.78
C GLY A 196 -9.49 -15.47 -6.25
N THR A 197 -10.28 -14.84 -5.39
CA THR A 197 -10.89 -13.53 -5.62
C THR A 197 -10.42 -12.56 -4.56
N GLY A 198 -9.96 -11.38 -4.97
CA GLY A 198 -9.37 -10.40 -4.07
C GLY A 198 -8.10 -9.88 -4.71
N ILE A 199 -7.20 -9.33 -3.90
CA ILE A 199 -5.83 -9.02 -4.28
C ILE A 199 -4.92 -10.00 -3.53
N ASP A 200 -4.39 -10.97 -4.25
CA ASP A 200 -3.68 -12.09 -3.64
C ASP A 200 -2.16 -11.99 -3.85
N THR A 201 -1.40 -12.36 -2.82
CA THR A 201 0.06 -12.26 -2.82
C THR A 201 0.73 -13.63 -2.81
N ALA A 202 1.70 -13.82 -3.71
CA ALA A 202 2.71 -14.87 -3.60
C ALA A 202 3.98 -14.29 -2.94
N ASP A 203 4.37 -14.81 -1.77
CA ASP A 203 5.52 -14.33 -0.99
C ASP A 203 6.68 -15.35 -0.92
N TYR A 204 7.82 -14.96 -1.50
CA TYR A 204 9.06 -15.74 -1.57
C TYR A 204 10.10 -15.34 -0.50
N LEU A 205 9.67 -14.75 0.63
CA LEU A 205 10.53 -14.28 1.72
C LEU A 205 11.59 -15.30 2.18
N ASN A 206 11.21 -16.57 2.25
CA ASN A 206 12.03 -17.63 2.81
C ASN A 206 12.85 -18.39 1.75
N ALA A 207 12.76 -17.96 0.48
CA ALA A 207 13.50 -18.58 -0.61
C ALA A 207 15.00 -18.54 -0.37
N THR A 208 15.67 -19.65 -0.67
CA THR A 208 17.10 -19.81 -0.34
C THR A 208 18.05 -19.31 -1.43
N ALA A 209 17.50 -18.81 -2.54
CA ALA A 209 18.16 -18.18 -3.66
C ALA A 209 17.13 -17.33 -4.43
N GLY A 210 17.59 -16.59 -5.45
CA GLY A 210 16.69 -15.78 -6.29
C GLY A 210 15.62 -16.61 -7.00
N VAL A 211 14.48 -15.98 -7.22
CA VAL A 211 13.29 -16.51 -7.89
C VAL A 211 13.07 -15.85 -9.24
N THR A 212 12.46 -16.58 -10.16
CA THR A 212 11.96 -16.06 -11.43
C THR A 212 10.46 -16.32 -11.47
N VAL A 213 9.66 -15.26 -11.37
CA VAL A 213 8.21 -15.28 -11.34
C VAL A 213 7.67 -14.59 -12.60
N ASP A 214 6.68 -15.21 -13.25
CA ASP A 214 6.02 -14.71 -14.44
C ASP A 214 4.51 -14.93 -14.30
N LEU A 215 3.79 -13.86 -13.98
CA LEU A 215 2.33 -13.86 -13.82
C LEU A 215 1.61 -14.04 -15.17
N SER A 216 2.21 -13.59 -16.28
CA SER A 216 1.65 -13.77 -17.62
C SER A 216 1.55 -15.25 -18.02
N THR A 217 2.48 -16.09 -17.52
CA THR A 217 2.47 -17.55 -17.73
C THR A 217 1.99 -18.34 -16.52
N GLY A 218 1.83 -17.69 -15.36
CA GLY A 218 1.43 -18.31 -14.10
C GLY A 218 2.48 -19.28 -13.58
N THR A 219 3.77 -18.92 -13.65
CA THR A 219 4.87 -19.78 -13.21
C THR A 219 5.87 -19.07 -12.31
N ALA A 220 6.44 -19.80 -11.37
CA ALA A 220 7.62 -19.37 -10.63
C ALA A 220 8.66 -20.48 -10.59
N SER A 221 9.93 -20.11 -10.52
CA SER A 221 11.02 -21.06 -10.37
C SER A 221 12.19 -20.49 -9.57
N GLY A 222 13.04 -21.34 -8.99
CA GLY A 222 14.32 -20.91 -8.40
C GLY A 222 14.51 -21.37 -6.96
N GLY A 223 14.66 -20.41 -6.04
CA GLY A 223 15.06 -20.64 -4.64
C GLY A 223 14.13 -21.52 -3.81
N ASP A 224 12.88 -21.66 -4.24
CA ASP A 224 11.81 -22.43 -3.59
C ASP A 224 11.19 -23.54 -4.46
N GLY A 225 11.79 -23.79 -5.64
CA GLY A 225 11.43 -24.90 -6.53
C GLY A 225 10.70 -24.44 -7.78
N ASN A 226 9.72 -25.18 -8.34
CA ASN A 226 8.97 -24.77 -9.55
C ASN A 226 7.46 -24.78 -9.30
N ASP A 227 6.89 -23.59 -9.18
CA ASP A 227 5.50 -23.40 -8.78
C ASP A 227 4.62 -23.02 -9.96
N VAL A 228 3.32 -23.25 -9.76
CA VAL A 228 2.26 -22.77 -10.64
C VAL A 228 1.38 -21.79 -9.87
N LEU A 229 1.16 -20.62 -10.45
CA LEU A 229 0.37 -19.54 -9.86
C LEU A 229 -0.91 -19.31 -10.66
N PHE A 230 -2.01 -19.07 -9.95
CA PHE A 230 -3.30 -18.74 -10.54
C PHE A 230 -3.97 -17.64 -9.73
N ASN A 231 -4.45 -16.59 -10.41
CA ASN A 231 -5.10 -15.43 -9.81
C ASN A 231 -4.25 -14.86 -8.67
N ILE A 232 -3.06 -14.38 -9.02
CA ILE A 232 -2.13 -13.70 -8.12
C ILE A 232 -1.84 -12.36 -8.76
N GLU A 233 -2.02 -11.28 -7.99
CA GLU A 233 -1.84 -9.90 -8.43
C GLU A 233 -0.63 -9.24 -7.75
N GLN A 234 -0.10 -9.85 -6.69
CA GLN A 234 1.07 -9.33 -5.98
C GLN A 234 2.16 -10.40 -5.85
N VAL A 235 3.40 -10.02 -6.10
CA VAL A 235 4.57 -10.89 -5.95
C VAL A 235 5.61 -10.19 -5.11
N PHE A 236 5.96 -10.82 -3.98
CA PHE A 236 7.06 -10.37 -3.14
C PHE A 236 8.25 -11.32 -3.32
N GLY A 237 9.37 -10.76 -3.76
CA GLY A 237 10.62 -11.47 -3.97
C GLY A 237 11.27 -12.00 -2.70
N SER A 238 12.43 -12.60 -2.92
CA SER A 238 13.35 -13.12 -1.93
C SER A 238 14.33 -12.05 -1.45
N SER A 239 15.35 -12.43 -0.68
CA SER A 239 16.46 -11.54 -0.34
C SER A 239 17.64 -11.65 -1.31
N PHE A 240 17.39 -12.15 -2.53
CA PHE A 240 18.39 -12.37 -3.55
C PHE A 240 17.91 -11.80 -4.88
N ASN A 241 18.83 -11.74 -5.86
CA ASN A 241 18.53 -11.28 -7.21
C ASN A 241 17.37 -12.06 -7.86
N ASP A 242 16.24 -11.38 -8.00
CA ASP A 242 14.99 -11.91 -8.53
C ASP A 242 14.70 -11.39 -9.94
N SER A 243 13.82 -12.11 -10.64
CA SER A 243 13.22 -11.70 -11.90
C SER A 243 11.71 -11.80 -11.77
N LEU A 244 11.03 -10.67 -11.61
CA LEU A 244 9.59 -10.60 -11.39
C LEU A 244 8.94 -10.00 -12.64
N ILE A 245 7.99 -10.72 -13.24
CA ILE A 245 7.31 -10.30 -14.46
C ILE A 245 5.81 -10.34 -14.18
N GLY A 246 5.15 -9.19 -14.34
CA GLY A 246 3.71 -9.06 -14.25
C GLY A 246 2.98 -9.65 -15.46
N GLY A 247 1.70 -9.35 -15.55
CA GLY A 247 0.75 -9.88 -16.49
C GLY A 247 0.14 -8.80 -17.37
N GLY A 248 -1.17 -8.92 -17.60
CA GLY A 248 -1.94 -7.92 -18.34
C GLY A 248 -2.99 -7.25 -17.47
N SER A 249 -2.75 -7.17 -16.17
CA SER A 249 -3.60 -6.58 -15.14
C SER A 249 -2.72 -5.78 -14.20
N SER A 250 -3.29 -4.84 -13.44
CA SER A 250 -2.52 -4.06 -12.47
C SER A 250 -1.89 -4.96 -11.41
N ASP A 251 -0.57 -5.02 -11.41
CA ASP A 251 0.24 -5.89 -10.56
C ASP A 251 1.05 -5.09 -9.53
N THR A 252 1.42 -5.75 -8.43
CA THR A 252 2.35 -5.22 -7.43
C THR A 252 3.57 -6.12 -7.32
N LEU A 253 4.75 -5.63 -7.71
CA LEU A 253 6.00 -6.39 -7.68
C LEU A 253 7.00 -5.75 -6.71
N LEU A 254 7.47 -6.51 -5.72
CA LEU A 254 8.46 -6.06 -4.74
C LEU A 254 9.73 -6.92 -4.82
N GLY A 255 10.87 -6.33 -5.20
CA GLY A 255 12.17 -7.04 -5.29
C GLY A 255 12.76 -7.45 -3.94
N ARG A 256 12.66 -6.53 -2.96
CA ARG A 256 13.22 -6.63 -1.60
C ARG A 256 14.73 -6.46 -1.54
N GLY A 257 15.49 -7.51 -1.70
CA GLY A 257 16.94 -7.42 -1.53
C GLY A 257 17.64 -8.18 -2.62
N GLY A 258 18.71 -7.65 -3.17
CA GLY A 258 19.38 -8.27 -4.31
C GLY A 258 19.49 -7.28 -5.45
N ASN A 259 20.00 -7.70 -6.61
CA ASN A 259 19.86 -6.88 -7.80
C ASN A 259 18.77 -7.51 -8.65
N ASP A 260 17.61 -6.89 -8.67
CA ASP A 260 16.38 -7.46 -9.16
C ASP A 260 16.04 -6.94 -10.56
N THR A 261 15.17 -7.66 -11.25
CA THR A 261 14.61 -7.26 -12.54
C THR A 261 13.10 -7.37 -12.46
N LEU A 262 12.41 -6.23 -12.50
CA LEU A 262 10.95 -6.11 -12.39
C LEU A 262 10.39 -5.60 -13.71
N LEU A 263 9.42 -6.29 -14.28
CA LEU A 263 8.69 -5.91 -15.50
C LEU A 263 7.20 -5.85 -15.17
N GLY A 264 6.54 -4.71 -15.37
CA GLY A 264 5.12 -4.49 -15.07
C GLY A 264 4.20 -5.23 -16.03
N GLY A 265 4.33 -4.93 -17.32
CA GLY A 265 3.56 -5.58 -18.37
C GLY A 265 2.51 -4.64 -18.96
N ASP A 266 1.26 -5.10 -19.09
CA ASP A 266 0.16 -4.21 -19.48
C ASP A 266 -0.61 -3.74 -18.23
N SER A 267 -1.11 -2.51 -18.24
CA SER A 267 -1.93 -1.81 -17.21
C SER A 267 -1.11 -1.01 -16.22
N ASP A 268 -1.80 -0.24 -15.37
CA ASP A 268 -1.15 0.61 -14.36
C ASP A 268 -0.60 -0.26 -13.22
N ASP A 269 0.72 -0.32 -13.04
CA ASP A 269 1.41 -1.21 -12.11
C ASP A 269 2.15 -0.48 -10.98
N PHE A 270 2.47 -1.22 -9.91
CA PHE A 270 3.35 -0.76 -8.82
C PHE A 270 4.57 -1.65 -8.70
N LEU A 271 5.77 -1.10 -8.92
CA LEU A 271 7.03 -1.83 -8.86
C LEU A 271 7.99 -1.13 -7.88
N ASP A 272 8.62 -1.89 -6.99
CA ASP A 272 9.61 -1.38 -6.03
C ASP A 272 10.80 -2.35 -5.90
N GLY A 273 11.98 -1.94 -6.37
CA GLY A 273 13.23 -2.71 -6.30
C GLY A 273 13.73 -2.91 -4.87
N GLN A 274 13.56 -1.91 -4.00
CA GLN A 274 14.06 -1.87 -2.62
C GLN A 274 15.60 -1.90 -2.53
N GLU A 275 16.24 -2.83 -1.83
CA GLU A 275 17.71 -2.82 -1.67
C GLU A 275 18.37 -3.49 -2.88
N GLY A 276 19.14 -2.77 -3.68
CA GLY A 276 19.64 -3.37 -4.91
C GLY A 276 20.21 -2.42 -5.94
N ASN A 277 20.86 -2.95 -6.97
CA ASN A 277 20.98 -2.18 -8.21
C ASN A 277 20.00 -2.83 -9.19
N ASP A 278 18.84 -2.24 -9.29
CA ASP A 278 17.67 -2.89 -9.87
C ASP A 278 17.39 -2.41 -11.29
N LEU A 279 16.70 -3.26 -12.04
CA LEU A 279 16.12 -2.92 -13.34
C LEU A 279 14.60 -2.96 -13.19
N VAL A 280 13.96 -1.79 -13.26
CA VAL A 280 12.52 -1.62 -13.07
C VAL A 280 11.91 -1.09 -14.37
N LEU A 281 11.03 -1.85 -15.00
CA LEU A 281 10.43 -1.53 -16.30
C LEU A 281 8.90 -1.55 -16.15
N GLY A 282 8.21 -0.42 -16.36
CA GLY A 282 6.74 -0.34 -16.32
C GLY A 282 6.08 -1.03 -17.50
N GLU A 283 6.54 -0.72 -18.71
CA GLU A 283 6.01 -1.17 -20.01
C GLU A 283 4.76 -0.37 -20.46
N ASP A 284 3.56 -0.95 -20.52
CA ASP A 284 2.35 -0.25 -21.01
C ASP A 284 1.45 0.11 -19.81
N GLY A 285 1.27 1.38 -19.44
CA GLY A 285 0.49 1.71 -18.24
C GLY A 285 0.80 3.10 -17.69
N ASN A 286 0.04 3.56 -16.70
CA ASN A 286 0.47 4.68 -15.86
C ASN A 286 1.07 4.12 -14.58
N ASP A 287 2.38 3.94 -14.57
CA ASP A 287 3.05 3.10 -13.58
C ASP A 287 3.63 3.90 -12.42
N SER A 288 3.77 3.23 -11.28
CA SER A 288 4.44 3.75 -10.09
C SER A 288 5.70 2.93 -9.82
N LEU A 289 6.86 3.48 -10.19
CA LEU A 289 8.13 2.77 -10.23
C LEU A 289 9.12 3.35 -9.20
N PHE A 290 9.69 2.48 -8.37
CA PHE A 290 10.65 2.82 -7.33
C PHE A 290 11.91 1.96 -7.45
N GLY A 291 13.08 2.59 -7.50
CA GLY A 291 14.38 1.89 -7.49
C GLY A 291 14.72 1.44 -6.08
N GLY A 292 14.72 2.37 -5.12
CA GLY A 292 14.99 2.09 -3.73
C GLY A 292 16.40 2.51 -3.35
N ALA A 293 17.29 1.57 -3.03
CA ALA A 293 18.65 1.85 -2.61
C ALA A 293 19.66 1.09 -3.46
N GLY A 294 20.40 1.81 -4.30
CA GLY A 294 21.62 1.33 -4.95
C GLY A 294 21.97 2.14 -6.19
N ASN A 295 21.86 1.60 -7.40
CA ASN A 295 22.09 2.41 -8.61
C ASN A 295 21.19 1.82 -9.68
N ASP A 296 20.00 2.37 -9.76
CA ASP A 296 18.87 1.71 -10.38
C ASP A 296 18.68 2.18 -11.82
N GLN A 297 18.09 1.31 -12.63
CA GLN A 297 17.65 1.61 -13.99
C GLN A 297 16.15 1.48 -14.03
N ILE A 298 15.46 2.60 -14.23
CA ILE A 298 14.01 2.69 -14.23
C ILE A 298 13.55 3.20 -15.59
N GLU A 299 12.64 2.48 -16.24
CA GLU A 299 11.98 2.89 -17.49
C GLU A 299 10.46 2.81 -17.30
N GLY A 300 9.75 3.93 -17.48
CA GLY A 300 8.29 4.01 -17.40
C GLY A 300 7.65 3.21 -18.53
N GLY A 301 7.81 3.71 -19.75
CA GLY A 301 7.27 3.07 -20.93
C GLY A 301 6.21 3.94 -21.56
N GLU A 302 5.08 3.36 -22.00
CA GLU A 302 3.96 4.10 -22.58
C GLU A 302 2.91 4.43 -21.51
N GLY A 303 2.61 5.72 -21.30
CA GLY A 303 1.59 6.19 -20.37
C GLY A 303 2.13 7.26 -19.44
N ASP A 304 1.32 7.81 -18.55
CA ASP A 304 1.74 8.91 -17.67
C ASP A 304 2.36 8.35 -16.37
N ASP A 305 3.68 8.17 -16.34
CA ASP A 305 4.35 7.40 -15.29
C ASP A 305 4.85 8.24 -14.11
N THR A 306 5.08 7.59 -12.96
CA THR A 306 5.80 8.17 -11.81
C THR A 306 7.01 7.33 -11.44
N LEU A 307 8.20 7.89 -11.62
CA LEU A 307 9.48 7.22 -11.38
C LEU A 307 10.22 7.86 -10.20
N ARG A 308 10.72 7.03 -9.27
CA ARG A 308 11.60 7.46 -8.18
C ARG A 308 12.85 6.58 -8.11
N GLY A 309 14.02 7.21 -8.24
CA GLY A 309 15.31 6.52 -8.10
C GLY A 309 15.52 6.04 -6.67
N GLY A 310 15.74 6.99 -5.75
CA GLY A 310 15.94 6.70 -4.34
C GLY A 310 17.37 7.05 -3.93
N VAL A 311 18.03 6.16 -3.18
CA VAL A 311 19.42 6.34 -2.76
C VAL A 311 20.35 5.82 -3.84
N GLY A 312 21.30 6.66 -4.27
CA GLY A 312 22.39 6.27 -5.15
C GLY A 312 22.42 7.00 -6.49
N ASN A 313 23.05 6.41 -7.53
CA ASN A 313 23.13 7.04 -8.85
C ASN A 313 22.19 6.32 -9.82
N ASP A 314 21.02 6.88 -10.00
CA ASP A 314 19.95 6.23 -10.73
C ASP A 314 19.82 6.75 -12.15
N THR A 315 19.22 5.95 -13.01
CA THR A 315 18.88 6.31 -14.38
C THR A 315 17.38 6.13 -14.56
N LEU A 316 16.66 7.23 -14.73
CA LEU A 316 15.21 7.25 -14.92
C LEU A 316 14.90 7.69 -16.36
N LEU A 317 14.16 6.85 -17.08
CA LEU A 317 13.62 7.11 -18.41
C LEU A 317 12.09 7.10 -18.32
N GLY A 318 11.42 8.22 -18.56
CA GLY A 318 9.95 8.29 -18.58
C GLY A 318 9.37 7.48 -19.73
N GLY A 319 9.72 7.85 -20.97
CA GLY A 319 9.15 7.22 -22.16
C GLY A 319 8.11 8.13 -22.81
N PRO A 320 7.22 7.60 -23.67
CA PRO A 320 6.06 8.35 -24.16
C PRO A 320 5.00 8.54 -23.08
N GLY A 321 4.67 9.78 -22.73
CA GLY A 321 3.83 10.04 -21.57
C GLY A 321 4.03 11.42 -20.99
N ASN A 322 3.17 11.83 -20.06
CA ASN A 322 3.45 13.00 -19.22
C ASN A 322 4.01 12.51 -17.89
N ASP A 323 5.34 12.33 -17.84
CA ASP A 323 5.95 11.55 -16.78
C ASP A 323 6.42 12.42 -15.61
N VAL A 324 6.45 11.84 -14.41
CA VAL A 324 6.99 12.46 -13.20
C VAL A 324 8.27 11.74 -12.78
N LEU A 325 9.42 12.39 -12.97
CA LEU A 325 10.73 11.82 -12.65
C LEU A 325 11.30 12.45 -11.37
N ILE A 326 11.57 11.61 -10.38
CA ILE A 326 11.99 11.99 -9.03
C ILE A 326 13.37 11.37 -8.75
N GLY A 327 14.43 12.13 -8.96
CA GLY A 327 15.80 11.74 -8.58
C GLY A 327 16.16 12.22 -7.17
N VAL A 328 15.31 11.98 -6.16
CA VAL A 328 15.62 12.40 -4.79
C VAL A 328 15.42 11.28 -3.76
N ASP A 329 16.34 11.26 -2.80
CA ASP A 329 16.31 10.44 -1.60
C ASP A 329 15.28 10.96 -0.59
N THR A 330 14.22 10.19 -0.37
CA THR A 330 13.11 10.56 0.54
C THR A 330 13.21 9.96 1.94
N ASN A 331 14.31 9.30 2.31
CA ASN A 331 14.43 8.68 3.64
C ASN A 331 15.07 9.64 4.64
N GLY A 332 14.22 10.42 5.32
CA GLY A 332 14.54 11.45 6.32
C GLY A 332 15.33 11.05 7.58
N SER A 333 16.24 10.09 7.49
CA SER A 333 17.26 9.78 8.50
C SER A 333 18.66 9.54 7.96
N ASP A 334 18.83 9.34 6.65
CA ASP A 334 20.15 9.16 6.05
C ASP A 334 20.61 10.49 5.44
N SER A 335 21.86 10.86 5.75
CA SER A 335 22.50 11.96 5.03
C SER A 335 22.49 11.62 3.55
N PRO A 336 22.15 12.57 2.65
CA PRO A 336 22.34 12.35 1.22
C PRO A 336 23.77 11.84 1.01
N GLY A 337 23.91 10.71 0.33
CA GLY A 337 25.21 10.12 0.10
C GLY A 337 26.06 11.13 -0.67
N LEU A 338 27.14 11.62 -0.06
CA LEU A 338 28.05 12.57 -0.72
C LEU A 338 28.52 12.02 -2.07
N GLY A 339 28.06 12.58 -3.19
CA GLY A 339 28.51 12.21 -4.54
C GLY A 339 27.46 11.61 -5.48
N GLU A 340 26.17 11.69 -5.19
CA GLU A 340 25.10 11.05 -5.98
C GLU A 340 24.64 11.90 -7.18
N VAL A 341 24.53 11.28 -8.35
CA VAL A 341 24.17 11.93 -9.61
C VAL A 341 23.18 11.06 -10.37
N ASP A 342 21.91 11.45 -10.32
CA ASP A 342 20.86 10.82 -11.11
C ASP A 342 20.84 11.34 -12.54
N THR A 343 20.45 10.47 -13.46
CA THR A 343 20.19 10.79 -14.86
C THR A 343 18.70 10.68 -15.13
N LEU A 344 18.05 11.80 -15.40
CA LEU A 344 16.61 11.88 -15.66
C LEU A 344 16.39 12.19 -17.14
N THR A 345 15.58 11.38 -17.81
CA THR A 345 15.18 11.57 -19.20
C THR A 345 13.69 11.36 -19.28
N GLY A 346 12.91 12.39 -19.62
CA GLY A 346 11.46 12.26 -19.76
C GLY A 346 11.14 11.45 -21.02
N GLY A 347 10.91 12.13 -22.13
CA GLY A 347 10.72 11.48 -23.41
C GLY A 347 9.79 12.32 -24.27
N PRO A 348 8.94 11.69 -25.11
CA PRO A 348 7.84 12.40 -25.75
C PRO A 348 6.66 12.64 -24.79
N GLY A 349 6.41 13.90 -24.43
CA GLY A 349 5.19 14.34 -23.73
C GLY A 349 5.48 15.53 -22.82
N GLU A 350 4.54 15.90 -21.94
CA GLU A 350 4.74 17.01 -20.99
C GLU A 350 5.35 16.47 -19.69
N ASP A 351 6.68 16.37 -19.65
CA ASP A 351 7.38 15.73 -18.54
C ASP A 351 7.66 16.69 -17.37
N LYS A 352 7.74 16.11 -16.18
CA LYS A 352 7.95 16.83 -14.93
C LYS A 352 9.15 16.26 -14.17
N PHE A 353 10.21 17.05 -14.11
CA PHE A 353 11.43 16.71 -13.38
C PHE A 353 11.39 17.31 -11.97
N LEU A 354 11.39 16.48 -10.95
CA LEU A 354 11.41 16.90 -9.54
C LEU A 354 12.83 16.78 -9.00
N LEU A 355 13.40 17.94 -8.67
CA LEU A 355 14.67 18.05 -7.97
C LEU A 355 14.37 18.47 -6.51
N GLY A 356 13.76 17.59 -5.72
CA GLY A 356 13.33 17.83 -4.33
C GLY A 356 12.08 17.05 -3.88
N ASP A 357 11.78 16.97 -2.56
CA ASP A 357 10.53 16.42 -2.01
C ASP A 357 9.63 17.44 -1.25
N ASP A 358 8.41 17.02 -0.91
CA ASP A 358 7.34 17.81 -0.25
C ASP A 358 7.65 18.26 1.20
N THR A 359 8.61 17.61 1.85
CA THR A 359 9.01 17.84 3.24
C THR A 359 10.38 18.54 3.34
N ASN A 360 11.28 18.24 2.43
CA ASN A 360 12.69 18.60 2.43
C ASN A 360 13.14 18.83 0.98
N VAL A 361 13.93 19.88 0.79
CA VAL A 361 14.84 19.83 -0.34
C VAL A 361 16.18 19.49 0.25
N PHE A 362 16.62 18.28 -0.07
CA PHE A 362 17.89 17.76 0.34
C PHE A 362 18.93 18.20 -0.67
N TYR A 363 19.52 19.35 -0.35
CA TYR A 363 20.92 19.64 -0.66
C TYR A 363 21.58 19.85 0.71
N ASP A 364 22.50 18.97 1.13
CA ASP A 364 23.22 19.14 2.41
C ASP A 364 24.67 19.55 2.14
N ASP A 365 24.92 20.86 2.14
CA ASP A 365 26.27 21.42 2.27
C ASP A 365 26.73 21.36 3.73
N ASN A 366 27.01 20.18 4.27
CA ASN A 366 27.63 20.11 5.59
C ASN A 366 29.10 20.64 5.60
N ASN A 367 29.50 21.48 4.64
CA ASN A 367 30.71 22.26 4.62
C ASN A 367 30.56 23.65 3.94
N ASN A 368 30.30 24.65 4.78
CA ASN A 368 30.31 26.10 4.52
C ASN A 368 31.69 26.66 4.07
N GLY A 369 32.32 26.11 3.02
CA GLY A 369 33.62 26.65 2.56
C GLY A 369 34.47 25.91 1.53
N SER A 370 33.99 24.89 0.83
CA SER A 370 34.76 24.38 -0.32
C SER A 370 33.88 23.76 -1.40
N SER A 371 33.84 24.43 -2.55
CA SER A 371 33.33 23.94 -3.84
C SER A 371 33.55 22.43 -4.01
N GLY A 372 32.47 21.65 -3.90
CA GLY A 372 32.43 20.22 -4.16
C GLY A 372 31.27 19.94 -5.11
N LEU A 373 31.58 19.32 -6.25
CA LEU A 373 30.70 19.06 -7.38
C LEU A 373 29.81 17.81 -7.16
N ALA A 374 29.19 17.68 -5.98
CA ALA A 374 28.87 16.35 -5.47
C ALA A 374 27.43 15.87 -5.62
N ASP A 375 26.37 16.69 -5.68
CA ASP A 375 25.01 16.14 -5.60
C ASP A 375 24.04 16.90 -6.55
N TYR A 376 23.84 16.43 -7.78
CA TYR A 376 22.97 17.09 -8.76
C TYR A 376 22.36 16.13 -9.78
N ALA A 377 21.15 16.41 -10.27
CA ALA A 377 20.56 15.65 -11.36
C ALA A 377 21.05 16.12 -12.73
N THR A 378 21.33 15.17 -13.62
CA THR A 378 21.52 15.42 -15.05
C THR A 378 20.19 15.20 -15.77
N ILE A 379 19.60 16.28 -16.28
CA ILE A 379 18.35 16.22 -17.06
C ILE A 379 18.71 16.19 -18.55
N SER A 380 18.24 15.16 -19.23
CA SER A 380 18.39 14.98 -20.68
C SER A 380 17.02 14.89 -21.35
N GLY A 381 16.92 15.22 -22.64
CA GLY A 381 15.64 15.17 -23.38
C GLY A 381 14.74 16.41 -23.24
N PHE A 382 15.04 17.33 -22.31
CA PHE A 382 14.18 18.48 -21.98
C PHE A 382 13.74 19.34 -23.19
N ASN A 383 12.43 19.52 -23.35
CA ASN A 383 11.76 20.41 -24.28
C ASN A 383 11.01 21.55 -23.56
N SER A 384 11.54 22.77 -23.65
CA SER A 384 10.97 23.97 -23.02
C SER A 384 9.60 24.45 -23.55
N ASN A 385 8.91 23.65 -24.36
CA ASN A 385 7.52 23.91 -24.76
C ASN A 385 6.55 22.88 -24.19
N GLU A 386 7.07 21.79 -23.61
CA GLU A 386 6.32 20.63 -23.15
C GLU A 386 6.65 20.37 -21.66
N ASP A 387 7.93 20.42 -21.29
CA ASP A 387 8.41 19.97 -19.99
C ASP A 387 8.50 21.08 -18.94
N THR A 388 8.45 20.66 -17.67
CA THR A 388 8.65 21.54 -16.52
C THR A 388 9.67 20.99 -15.52
N ILE A 389 10.46 21.88 -14.93
CA ILE A 389 11.35 21.56 -13.81
C ILE A 389 10.73 22.12 -12.53
N GLN A 390 10.49 21.26 -11.55
CA GLN A 390 10.00 21.69 -10.25
C GLN A 390 11.17 21.83 -9.26
N LEU A 391 11.25 23.00 -8.62
CA LEU A 391 12.23 23.38 -7.59
C LEU A 391 11.52 23.92 -6.34
N LYS A 392 12.08 23.72 -5.14
CA LYS A 392 11.53 24.33 -3.91
C LYS A 392 12.09 25.72 -3.66
N GLY A 393 11.29 26.62 -3.12
CA GLY A 393 11.66 28.01 -2.84
C GLY A 393 11.15 28.92 -3.92
N THR A 394 11.76 30.09 -4.05
CA THR A 394 11.38 31.15 -4.97
C THR A 394 12.34 31.25 -6.14
N LEU A 395 11.93 31.96 -7.19
CA LEU A 395 12.83 32.32 -8.29
C LEU A 395 14.10 33.08 -7.81
N ALA A 396 14.06 33.73 -6.65
CA ALA A 396 15.20 34.46 -6.11
C ALA A 396 16.27 33.54 -5.49
N ASP A 397 15.90 32.30 -5.15
CA ASP A 397 16.81 31.33 -4.54
C ASP A 397 17.67 30.61 -5.59
N TYR A 398 17.43 30.85 -6.88
CA TYR A 398 18.09 30.14 -7.97
C TYR A 398 18.72 31.07 -9.00
N ARG A 399 19.86 30.64 -9.55
CA ARG A 399 20.52 31.27 -10.70
C ARG A 399 20.73 30.27 -11.83
N LEU A 400 20.36 30.71 -13.03
CA LEU A 400 20.65 29.97 -14.26
C LEU A 400 21.94 30.47 -14.90
N GLN A 401 22.83 29.56 -15.26
CA GLN A 401 24.01 29.87 -16.06
C GLN A 401 24.11 28.93 -17.26
N THR A 402 24.09 29.49 -18.46
CA THR A 402 24.38 28.74 -19.68
C THR A 402 25.88 28.58 -19.85
N VAL A 403 26.36 27.34 -19.97
CA VAL A 403 27.77 27.01 -20.21
C VAL A 403 27.85 26.09 -21.43
N GLY A 404 28.06 26.68 -22.61
CA GLY A 404 28.08 25.91 -23.86
C GLY A 404 26.66 25.57 -24.32
N ALA A 405 26.36 24.27 -24.47
CA ALA A 405 25.04 23.76 -24.83
C ALA A 405 24.16 23.48 -23.60
N ASP A 406 24.74 23.45 -22.40
CA ASP A 406 24.03 23.04 -21.18
C ASP A 406 23.60 24.27 -20.40
N THR A 407 22.42 24.20 -19.77
CA THR A 407 22.01 25.16 -18.74
C THR A 407 22.21 24.54 -17.37
N ARG A 408 22.98 25.23 -16.53
CA ARG A 408 23.24 24.83 -15.15
C ARG A 408 22.34 25.61 -14.22
N VAL A 409 21.66 24.91 -13.32
CA VAL A 409 20.80 25.48 -12.28
C VAL A 409 21.58 25.49 -10.98
N PHE A 410 21.79 26.69 -10.42
CA PHE A 410 22.51 26.88 -9.16
C PHE A 410 21.58 27.40 -8.07
N LEU A 411 21.82 26.99 -6.83
CA LEU A 411 21.25 27.64 -5.64
C LEU A 411 22.04 28.93 -5.33
N ASP A 412 21.32 30.02 -5.06
CA ASP A 412 21.85 31.35 -4.73
C ASP A 412 21.05 31.95 -3.57
N ASN A 413 21.35 31.55 -2.34
CA ASN A 413 20.73 32.11 -1.14
C ASN A 413 21.52 33.32 -0.56
N SER A 414 22.67 33.66 -1.15
CA SER A 414 23.63 34.61 -0.56
C SER A 414 24.12 35.73 -1.48
N GLY A 415 23.86 35.63 -2.79
CA GLY A 415 24.40 36.52 -3.81
C GLY A 415 25.62 35.94 -4.55
N GLU A 416 26.20 34.83 -4.09
CA GLU A 416 27.25 34.05 -4.77
C GLU A 416 26.68 32.73 -5.34
N LEU A 417 27.27 32.20 -6.41
CA LEU A 417 26.86 30.90 -6.99
C LEU A 417 27.42 29.80 -6.09
N ASP A 418 26.62 29.32 -5.15
CA ASP A 418 27.12 28.50 -4.04
C ASP A 418 27.09 27.00 -4.38
N GLU A 419 26.03 26.51 -5.05
CA GLU A 419 25.82 25.06 -5.28
C GLU A 419 25.14 24.75 -6.62
N LEU A 420 25.58 23.69 -7.31
CA LEU A 420 24.97 23.21 -8.57
C LEU A 420 23.90 22.18 -8.22
N VAL A 421 22.65 22.42 -8.61
CA VAL A 421 21.50 21.56 -8.28
C VAL A 421 21.04 20.74 -9.48
N GLY A 422 21.32 21.20 -10.71
CA GLY A 422 21.00 20.45 -11.91
C GLY A 422 21.73 20.90 -13.15
N VAL A 423 21.92 19.98 -14.09
CA VAL A 423 22.44 20.24 -15.44
C VAL A 423 21.40 19.82 -16.46
N VAL A 424 20.82 20.79 -17.16
CA VAL A 424 19.86 20.57 -18.24
C VAL A 424 20.60 20.56 -19.58
N GLN A 425 20.62 19.41 -20.24
CA GLN A 425 21.28 19.20 -21.53
C GLN A 425 20.24 19.24 -22.67
N ALA A 426 20.10 20.39 -23.34
CA ALA A 426 19.22 20.52 -24.50
C ALA A 426 19.74 21.53 -25.54
N SER A 427 19.36 21.35 -26.81
CA SER A 427 19.86 22.21 -27.90
C SER A 427 18.81 22.48 -28.99
N PRO A 428 18.50 23.75 -29.33
CA PRO A 428 18.84 24.99 -28.62
C PRO A 428 17.92 25.22 -27.41
N LEU A 429 18.48 25.37 -26.22
CA LEU A 429 17.71 25.58 -25.00
C LEU A 429 17.60 27.07 -24.65
N LYS A 430 16.39 27.56 -24.39
CA LYS A 430 16.15 28.85 -23.75
C LYS A 430 15.15 28.63 -22.63
N LEU A 431 15.65 28.31 -21.44
CA LEU A 431 14.83 28.27 -20.24
C LEU A 431 14.46 29.70 -19.81
N ASP A 432 13.21 29.91 -19.42
CA ASP A 432 12.76 31.09 -18.70
C ASP A 432 11.85 30.72 -17.52
N SER A 433 11.24 31.71 -16.88
CA SER A 433 10.47 31.48 -15.65
C SER A 433 9.23 30.62 -15.86
N ASP A 434 8.80 30.40 -17.10
CA ASP A 434 7.64 29.56 -17.40
C ASP A 434 7.99 28.06 -17.41
N ASP A 435 9.27 27.69 -17.53
CA ASP A 435 9.78 26.31 -17.48
C ASP A 435 9.97 25.79 -16.05
N PHE A 436 9.80 26.65 -15.05
CA PHE A 436 10.03 26.32 -13.64
C PHE A 436 8.77 26.51 -12.79
N LEU A 437 8.46 25.50 -12.00
CA LEU A 437 7.49 25.58 -10.92
C LEU A 437 8.22 25.75 -9.59
N PHE A 438 7.97 26.87 -8.92
CA PHE A 438 8.58 27.26 -7.65
C PHE A 438 7.54 27.17 -6.53
N TYR A 439 7.87 26.52 -5.41
CA TYR A 439 6.97 26.39 -4.26
C TYR A 439 7.57 26.96 -2.96
N GLU A 440 6.92 27.94 -2.35
CA GLU A 440 7.24 28.40 -0.99
C GLU A 440 6.49 27.57 0.06
N LYS A 441 7.20 27.06 1.06
CA LYS A 441 6.58 26.68 2.33
C LYS A 441 6.42 27.95 3.16
N GLU A 442 5.19 28.30 3.54
CA GLU A 442 4.98 29.29 4.58
C GLU A 442 5.60 28.74 5.88
N ASP A 443 6.58 29.46 6.44
CA ASP A 443 7.46 29.02 7.52
C ASP A 443 6.70 28.31 8.66
N ALA A 444 7.01 27.02 8.85
CA ALA A 444 6.51 26.20 9.94
C ALA A 444 7.19 26.56 11.27
N ALA A 445 6.88 27.74 11.80
CA ALA A 445 6.96 27.96 13.23
C ALA A 445 5.65 27.48 13.87
N GLN A 446 5.66 26.21 14.32
CA GLN A 446 4.67 25.49 15.16
C GLN A 446 4.01 24.33 14.41
N GLY A 447 4.52 23.13 14.68
CA GLY A 447 4.06 21.89 14.06
C GLY A 447 2.60 21.58 14.35
N THR A 448 1.83 21.36 13.29
CA THR A 448 0.81 20.33 13.11
C THR A 448 0.51 20.24 11.62
N ASN A 449 0.39 19.02 11.11
CA ASN A 449 0.02 18.63 9.74
C ASN A 449 -1.07 19.50 9.11
N ASN A 450 -0.88 19.94 7.86
CA ASN A 450 -1.80 19.72 6.74
C ASN A 450 -1.35 20.47 5.46
N THR A 451 -1.89 19.95 4.36
CA THR A 451 -1.49 19.92 2.95
C THR A 451 -2.03 21.07 2.09
N LEU A 452 -1.41 21.18 0.89
CA LEU A 452 -1.90 21.70 -0.40
C LEU A 452 -2.57 23.09 -0.46
N ALA A 453 -1.89 24.02 -1.13
CA ALA A 453 -2.52 25.02 -1.99
C ALA A 453 -1.99 24.82 -3.41
N THR A 454 -2.76 24.16 -4.28
CA THR A 454 -2.46 24.07 -5.71
C THR A 454 -2.78 25.42 -6.36
N ALA A 455 -1.74 26.21 -6.66
CA ALA A 455 -1.90 27.34 -7.56
C ALA A 455 -1.88 26.82 -9.02
N GLU A 456 -3.05 26.53 -9.58
CA GLU A 456 -3.19 26.16 -10.99
C GLU A 456 -2.97 27.43 -11.86
N LYS A 457 -1.91 27.45 -12.68
CA LYS A 457 -1.54 28.61 -13.53
C LYS A 457 -2.31 28.53 -14.85
N LEU A 458 -3.31 29.41 -15.02
CA LEU A 458 -4.18 29.42 -16.21
C LEU A 458 -3.66 30.19 -17.44
N GLY A 459 -2.37 30.55 -17.47
CA GLY A 459 -1.76 31.25 -18.59
C GLY A 459 -2.22 32.71 -18.79
N THR A 460 -1.89 33.28 -19.96
CA THR A 460 -2.20 34.68 -20.33
C THR A 460 -3.48 34.78 -21.14
N LEU A 461 -4.49 35.53 -20.65
CA LEU A 461 -5.79 35.65 -21.30
C LEU A 461 -5.85 36.88 -22.24
N THR A 462 -6.48 36.70 -23.42
CA THR A 462 -6.73 37.76 -24.42
C THR A 462 -8.23 37.92 -24.74
N SER A 463 -8.65 39.00 -25.41
CA SER A 463 -10.07 39.25 -25.75
C SER A 463 -10.64 38.08 -26.57
N GLY A 464 -11.73 37.48 -26.09
CA GLY A 464 -12.36 36.29 -26.65
C GLY A 464 -11.95 34.96 -26.01
N SER A 465 -11.11 34.96 -24.97
CA SER A 465 -10.72 33.72 -24.25
C SER A 465 -11.88 33.22 -23.36
N GLU A 466 -12.23 31.94 -23.51
CA GLU A 466 -13.09 31.18 -22.59
C GLU A 466 -12.26 30.04 -21.99
N VAL A 467 -12.16 29.99 -20.66
CA VAL A 467 -11.44 28.93 -19.92
C VAL A 467 -12.37 28.34 -18.87
N ASN A 468 -12.50 27.02 -18.87
CA ASN A 468 -13.28 26.24 -17.90
C ASN A 468 -12.33 25.29 -17.16
N THR A 469 -12.15 25.45 -15.85
CA THR A 469 -11.36 24.51 -15.02
C THR A 469 -12.20 23.92 -13.90
N SER A 470 -11.85 22.71 -13.44
CA SER A 470 -12.54 22.02 -12.35
C SER A 470 -11.58 21.83 -11.17
N ALA A 471 -11.95 22.31 -9.98
CA ALA A 471 -11.18 22.13 -8.75
C ALA A 471 -12.04 21.44 -7.67
N GLN A 472 -11.44 20.54 -6.89
CA GLN A 472 -12.08 19.95 -5.70
C GLN A 472 -11.71 20.74 -4.45
N LEU A 473 -12.70 21.33 -3.78
CA LEU A 473 -12.55 21.98 -2.48
C LEU A 473 -12.80 20.94 -1.38
N ALA A 474 -11.74 20.47 -0.71
CA ALA A 474 -11.83 19.53 0.40
C ALA A 474 -11.84 20.27 1.75
N ARG A 475 -12.65 19.80 2.71
CA ARG A 475 -12.68 20.33 4.08
C ARG A 475 -11.81 19.46 5.01
N LEU A 476 -10.84 20.06 5.71
CA LEU A 476 -10.13 19.43 6.84
C LEU A 476 -10.53 20.08 8.17
N PRO A 477 -10.45 19.34 9.31
CA PRO A 477 -11.02 19.80 10.58
C PRO A 477 -10.13 20.86 11.26
N GLY A 478 -10.59 22.12 11.29
CA GLY A 478 -9.92 23.21 12.02
C GLY A 478 -10.66 24.56 11.95
N ASN A 479 -10.43 25.45 12.91
CA ASN A 479 -11.07 26.77 13.03
C ASN A 479 -10.22 27.89 12.41
N ASN A 480 -9.83 27.79 11.13
CA ASN A 480 -9.19 28.89 10.41
C ASN A 480 -9.75 28.95 8.97
N PRO A 481 -9.87 30.14 8.34
CA PRO A 481 -10.51 30.28 7.05
C PRO A 481 -9.54 29.86 5.93
N ASP A 482 -9.90 28.81 5.21
CA ASP A 482 -9.21 28.39 3.98
C ASP A 482 -9.60 29.36 2.84
N PHE A 483 -8.61 29.81 2.06
CA PHE A 483 -8.81 30.60 0.83
C PHE A 483 -8.04 29.94 -0.30
N ASP A 484 -8.73 29.37 -1.28
CA ASP A 484 -8.10 28.94 -2.53
C ASP A 484 -7.94 30.13 -3.47
N PHE A 485 -6.77 30.22 -4.13
CA PHE A 485 -6.44 31.32 -5.05
C PHE A 485 -6.14 30.80 -6.46
N PHE A 486 -6.93 31.22 -7.44
CA PHE A 486 -6.59 31.07 -8.87
C PHE A 486 -5.91 32.35 -9.36
N THR A 487 -4.80 32.24 -10.08
CA THR A 487 -4.11 33.41 -10.64
C THR A 487 -4.26 33.46 -12.16
N PHE A 488 -4.47 34.65 -12.70
CA PHE A 488 -4.52 34.89 -14.14
C PHE A 488 -3.90 36.25 -14.49
N SER A 489 -3.37 36.39 -15.70
CA SER A 489 -2.81 37.65 -16.20
C SER A 489 -3.57 38.16 -17.41
N LEU A 490 -3.88 39.46 -17.40
CA LEU A 490 -4.47 40.17 -18.53
C LEU A 490 -3.39 40.91 -19.32
N ALA A 491 -3.24 40.53 -20.59
CA ALA A 491 -2.32 41.20 -21.51
C ALA A 491 -2.78 42.61 -21.91
N ASN A 492 -4.10 42.87 -21.92
CA ASN A 492 -4.70 44.16 -22.26
C ASN A 492 -5.84 44.49 -21.28
N PRO A 493 -6.14 45.78 -21.03
CA PRO A 493 -7.32 46.16 -20.26
C PRO A 493 -8.59 45.61 -20.92
N GLY A 494 -9.49 45.03 -20.13
CA GLY A 494 -10.68 44.35 -20.62
C GLY A 494 -11.72 44.16 -19.53
N THR A 495 -12.91 43.72 -19.92
CA THR A 495 -13.94 43.32 -18.97
C THR A 495 -13.84 41.83 -18.73
N VAL A 496 -13.59 41.43 -17.49
CA VAL A 496 -13.50 40.03 -17.09
C VAL A 496 -14.77 39.63 -16.37
N THR A 497 -15.37 38.52 -16.78
CA THR A 497 -16.47 37.86 -16.09
C THR A 497 -15.98 36.51 -15.58
N ILE A 498 -16.16 36.27 -14.28
CA ILE A 498 -15.87 35.00 -13.62
C ILE A 498 -17.19 34.40 -13.16
N SER A 499 -17.39 33.10 -13.33
CA SER A 499 -18.63 32.41 -12.98
C SER A 499 -18.38 31.02 -12.38
N THR A 500 -19.31 30.57 -11.54
CA THR A 500 -19.34 29.22 -10.95
C THR A 500 -20.62 28.48 -11.38
N PRO A 501 -20.70 28.02 -12.64
CA PRO A 501 -21.97 27.61 -13.27
C PRO A 501 -22.63 26.35 -12.69
N ASN A 502 -21.89 25.48 -11.98
CA ASN A 502 -22.38 24.18 -11.52
C ASN A 502 -22.85 24.13 -10.05
N TYR A 503 -22.95 25.27 -9.35
CA TYR A 503 -23.27 25.29 -7.90
C TYR A 503 -24.74 25.63 -7.59
N SER A 504 -25.43 24.76 -6.85
CA SER A 504 -26.86 24.90 -6.50
C SER A 504 -27.17 25.25 -5.04
N GLY A 505 -26.16 25.57 -4.21
CA GLY A 505 -26.31 25.94 -2.78
C GLY A 505 -26.39 27.45 -2.50
N ASN A 506 -26.40 27.87 -1.21
CA ASN A 506 -26.25 29.28 -0.83
C ASN A 506 -24.86 29.78 -1.26
N TYR A 507 -24.84 30.87 -2.04
CA TYR A 507 -23.70 31.29 -2.86
C TYR A 507 -22.42 31.56 -2.06
N PRO A 508 -21.24 31.04 -2.48
CA PRO A 508 -19.97 31.54 -1.98
C PRO A 508 -19.72 32.96 -2.50
N VAL A 509 -18.97 33.77 -1.75
CA VAL A 509 -18.56 35.10 -2.18
C VAL A 509 -17.31 35.00 -3.05
N LEU A 510 -17.43 35.46 -4.28
CA LEU A 510 -16.32 35.60 -5.23
C LEU A 510 -15.58 36.90 -4.93
N GLY A 511 -14.27 36.81 -4.73
CA GLY A 511 -13.36 37.94 -4.56
C GLY A 511 -12.33 37.97 -5.68
N LEU A 512 -12.12 39.15 -6.27
CA LEU A 512 -11.10 39.39 -7.28
C LEU A 512 -10.08 40.38 -6.72
N PHE A 513 -8.81 40.03 -6.74
CA PHE A 513 -7.72 40.80 -6.13
C PHE A 513 -6.65 41.14 -7.15
N ASN A 514 -5.99 42.28 -6.98
CA ASN A 514 -4.79 42.60 -7.76
C ASN A 514 -3.55 41.95 -7.13
N SER A 515 -2.42 41.99 -7.83
CA SER A 515 -1.13 41.47 -7.36
C SER A 515 -0.62 42.05 -6.03
N ALA A 516 -1.17 43.17 -5.58
CA ALA A 516 -0.88 43.76 -4.27
C ALA A 516 -1.89 43.34 -3.18
N GLY A 517 -2.72 42.31 -3.44
CA GLY A 517 -3.72 41.78 -2.51
C GLY A 517 -4.94 42.67 -2.30
N ASN A 518 -5.13 43.73 -3.10
CA ASN A 518 -6.26 44.64 -2.93
C ASN A 518 -7.48 44.11 -3.68
N LEU A 519 -8.61 44.00 -2.98
CA LEU A 519 -9.90 43.63 -3.56
C LEU A 519 -10.31 44.64 -4.64
N GLN A 520 -10.41 44.16 -5.88
CA GLN A 520 -10.86 44.91 -7.05
C GLN A 520 -12.38 44.84 -7.21
N SER A 521 -12.98 43.69 -6.89
CA SER A 521 -14.43 43.49 -6.93
C SER A 521 -14.80 42.27 -6.08
N SER A 522 -16.01 42.25 -5.52
CA SER A 522 -16.60 41.05 -4.93
C SER A 522 -18.06 40.87 -5.32
N SER A 523 -18.56 39.63 -5.28
CA SER A 523 -19.96 39.29 -5.59
C SER A 523 -20.44 38.16 -4.70
N THR A 524 -21.66 38.28 -4.18
CA THR A 524 -22.40 37.20 -3.50
C THR A 524 -23.26 36.39 -4.49
N SER A 525 -23.05 36.56 -5.79
CA SER A 525 -23.76 35.85 -6.87
C SER A 525 -22.82 34.87 -7.57
N GLN A 526 -23.36 33.91 -8.32
CA GLN A 526 -22.60 32.92 -9.12
C GLN A 526 -21.69 33.53 -10.20
N SER A 527 -21.65 34.85 -10.34
CA SER A 527 -20.70 35.52 -11.21
C SER A 527 -20.30 36.89 -10.67
N ILE A 528 -19.12 37.32 -11.10
CA ILE A 528 -18.57 38.65 -10.86
C ILE A 528 -18.03 39.20 -12.17
N THR A 529 -18.29 40.48 -12.45
CA THR A 529 -17.76 41.17 -13.64
C THR A 529 -17.03 42.43 -13.21
N ALA A 530 -15.80 42.61 -13.70
CA ALA A 530 -14.98 43.77 -13.39
C ALA A 530 -14.24 44.27 -14.64
N SER A 531 -14.14 45.60 -14.77
CA SER A 531 -13.24 46.21 -15.76
C SER A 531 -11.86 46.34 -15.14
N LEU A 532 -10.89 45.62 -15.70
CA LEU A 532 -9.54 45.51 -15.18
C LEU A 532 -8.53 46.13 -16.14
N GLY A 533 -7.40 46.58 -15.59
CA GLY A 533 -6.24 46.98 -16.37
C GLY A 533 -5.44 45.76 -16.83
N ALA A 534 -4.36 45.99 -17.59
CA ALA A 534 -3.37 44.94 -17.81
C ALA A 534 -2.63 44.66 -16.50
N GLY A 535 -2.38 43.39 -16.19
CA GLY A 535 -1.73 42.97 -14.94
C GLY A 535 -2.19 41.59 -14.46
N THR A 536 -1.61 41.16 -13.34
CA THR A 536 -1.90 39.87 -12.69
C THR A 536 -2.95 40.06 -11.61
N TYR A 537 -3.90 39.12 -11.58
CA TYR A 537 -5.03 39.11 -10.67
C TYR A 537 -5.18 37.73 -10.05
N SER A 538 -5.73 37.68 -8.84
CA SER A 538 -6.12 36.43 -8.18
C SER A 538 -7.60 36.40 -7.87
N ILE A 539 -8.18 35.21 -7.93
CA ILE A 539 -9.59 34.93 -7.65
C ILE A 539 -9.62 34.08 -6.40
N SER A 540 -10.44 34.48 -5.43
CA SER A 540 -10.74 33.68 -4.26
C SER A 540 -12.23 33.42 -4.14
N VAL A 541 -12.57 32.24 -3.65
CA VAL A 541 -13.94 31.81 -3.36
C VAL A 541 -14.02 31.62 -1.84
N SER A 542 -14.99 32.28 -1.18
CA SER A 542 -15.10 32.25 0.29
C SER A 542 -16.51 31.90 0.76
N ASP A 543 -16.58 31.20 1.89
CA ASP A 543 -17.82 30.75 2.56
C ASP A 543 -18.52 31.82 3.41
N TYR A 544 -18.04 33.07 3.41
CA TYR A 544 -18.56 34.15 4.26
C TYR A 544 -19.47 35.13 3.51
N ASP A 545 -20.52 35.64 4.17
CA ASP A 545 -21.49 36.61 3.61
C ASP A 545 -20.88 37.95 3.10
N TYR A 546 -19.59 38.26 3.35
CA TYR A 546 -18.92 39.51 2.93
C TYR A 546 -17.37 39.50 3.09
N PHE A 547 -16.63 40.15 2.19
CA PHE A 547 -15.19 40.48 2.35
C PHE A 547 -15.01 41.89 2.95
N PRO A 548 -14.41 42.09 4.15
CA PRO A 548 -14.18 43.42 4.71
C PRO A 548 -12.96 44.08 4.09
N GLN A 549 -13.07 45.39 3.81
CA GLN A 549 -12.03 46.18 3.17
C GLN A 549 -10.76 46.45 4.03
N ASN A 550 -10.60 45.87 5.23
CA ASN A 550 -9.40 46.06 6.08
C ASN A 550 -9.30 45.03 7.24
N GLY A 551 -8.74 43.84 6.97
CA GLY A 551 -8.02 42.98 7.93
C GLY A 551 -8.62 42.70 9.33
N GLY A 552 -9.77 42.04 9.43
CA GLY A 552 -10.31 41.55 10.71
C GLY A 552 -10.67 40.05 10.68
N ILE A 553 -10.44 39.35 11.81
CA ILE A 553 -10.62 37.90 12.04
C ILE A 553 -12.11 37.50 12.07
N PHE A 554 -12.47 36.33 11.48
CA PHE A 554 -13.82 35.75 11.49
C PHE A 554 -13.92 34.39 12.23
N SER A 555 -15.13 34.06 12.70
CA SER A 555 -15.55 32.79 13.33
C SER A 555 -16.47 31.97 12.41
N SER A 556 -16.51 30.65 12.58
CA SER A 556 -16.99 29.62 11.63
C SER A 556 -18.51 29.51 11.39
N GLY A 557 -18.87 29.14 10.15
CA GLY A 557 -20.15 28.60 9.69
C GLY A 557 -19.94 27.34 8.84
N SER A 558 -20.94 26.45 8.74
CA SER A 558 -20.83 25.06 8.22
C SER A 558 -20.99 24.96 6.69
N PHE A 559 -20.06 24.25 6.03
CA PHE A 559 -20.03 23.96 4.58
C PHE A 559 -20.37 22.48 4.25
N ASP A 560 -20.81 22.20 3.01
CA ASP A 560 -21.14 20.89 2.42
C ASP A 560 -20.23 20.62 1.19
N PRO A 561 -19.30 19.64 1.24
CA PRO A 561 -18.22 19.48 0.24
C PRO A 561 -18.70 19.10 -1.17
N GLY A 562 -18.08 19.69 -2.20
CA GLY A 562 -18.35 19.40 -3.62
C GLY A 562 -17.26 19.92 -4.57
N SER A 563 -17.22 19.39 -5.79
CA SER A 563 -16.31 19.83 -6.87
C SER A 563 -16.91 21.03 -7.62
N TYR A 564 -16.08 22.03 -7.93
CA TYR A 564 -16.51 23.28 -8.55
C TYR A 564 -15.85 23.49 -9.90
N THR A 565 -16.60 24.07 -10.85
CA THR A 565 -16.06 24.54 -12.12
C THR A 565 -15.99 26.07 -12.11
N LEU A 566 -14.83 26.64 -12.44
CA LEU A 566 -14.65 28.08 -12.61
C LEU A 566 -14.64 28.41 -14.11
N GLY A 567 -15.57 29.25 -14.55
CA GLY A 567 -15.61 29.76 -15.92
C GLY A 567 -15.13 31.21 -15.98
N ILE A 568 -14.06 31.47 -16.72
CA ILE A 568 -13.50 32.83 -16.93
C ILE A 568 -13.72 33.25 -18.39
N THR A 569 -14.30 34.44 -18.59
CA THR A 569 -14.51 35.06 -19.90
C THR A 569 -13.91 36.46 -19.93
N VAL A 570 -13.11 36.76 -20.97
CA VAL A 570 -12.52 38.08 -21.17
C VAL A 570 -13.09 38.72 -22.45
N ALA A 571 -13.85 39.80 -22.30
CA ALA A 571 -14.46 40.55 -23.41
C ALA A 571 -13.53 41.66 -23.94
#